data_AF-A0A955DQK0-F1
#
_entry.id   AF-A0A955DQK0-F1
#
_cell.length_a   1.000
_cell.length_b   1.000
_cell.length_c   1.000
_cell.angle_alpha   90.00
_cell.angle_beta   90.00
_cell.angle_gamma   90.00
#
_symmetry.space_group_name_H-M   'P 1'
#
loop_
_entity.id
_entity.type
_entity.pdbx_description
1 polymer ?
#
loop_
_entity_poly.entity_id
_entity_poly.type
_entity_poly.pdbx_seq_one_letter_code
_entity_poly.pdbx_strand_id
1 'polypeptide(L)'
;MKRHGMGFLCAASVTLACTTGAGADAPAPGMRSHNSKIKTTDSMMDTAGSMMVGACCFPSTACLDITESECMSQGGEFRAGLSCVKPALGAPGIYALRNHPDNHLTPPEYGMRLDELFDVNPATLDVFSFDFEADGAAMFLEYDGSSIHIFGTAFGGLDIGNVYDPAFSSFVEIDFTYSDVQVVPGDDDLYVVTPSGSDSGTVTWLDTNEVFNIVSQSIPAGFTFRFGNEDDDLGHRGFDGLSGWGWVRLPNPTHLLVVQDWLFTAVGTCPDFPTGACCLDNGTCVIATEMDCIDEGGVYQGSGTTCANVSCPQPGGACCLEDGFCVDATQQACDMAGGLFQGDFTACMIIECPQPIGACCLPTGLCVEATEDDCLVQGGVYQG
;
A
#
# COMPACT_ATOMS: atom_id res chain seq x y z
N MET A 1 51.72 26.68 -36.26
CA MET A 1 51.18 28.04 -36.48
C MET A 1 50.15 27.98 -37.60
N LYS A 2 48.90 28.44 -37.33
CA LYS A 2 47.90 29.07 -38.25
C LYS A 2 47.79 28.49 -39.69
N ARG A 3 46.65 28.10 -40.27
CA ARG A 3 45.19 28.29 -40.09
C ARG A 3 44.50 27.23 -41.01
N HIS A 4 43.52 26.45 -40.52
CA HIS A 4 42.06 26.45 -40.89
C HIS A 4 41.79 26.40 -42.42
N GLY A 5 41.21 25.35 -43.03
CA GLY A 5 39.95 24.64 -42.72
C GLY A 5 38.81 25.34 -43.50
N MET A 6 37.94 24.74 -44.33
CA MET A 6 37.41 23.38 -44.47
C MET A 6 36.99 23.12 -45.94
N GLY A 7 36.92 21.84 -46.34
CA GLY A 7 36.55 21.40 -47.69
C GLY A 7 35.06 21.08 -47.88
N PHE A 8 34.63 21.18 -49.16
CA PHE A 8 33.82 20.24 -49.99
C PHE A 8 32.72 19.39 -49.31
N LEU A 9 31.50 19.18 -49.83
CA LEU A 9 31.05 18.93 -51.22
C LEU A 9 29.51 19.12 -51.34
N CYS A 10 29.05 19.50 -52.53
CA CYS A 10 27.63 19.56 -52.96
C CYS A 10 26.98 18.19 -53.21
N ALA A 11 25.65 18.10 -53.03
CA ALA A 11 24.67 17.65 -54.04
C ALA A 11 23.25 17.88 -53.46
N ALA A 12 22.52 18.92 -53.86
CA ALA A 12 21.62 18.99 -55.02
C ALA A 12 20.55 17.88 -55.06
N SER A 13 19.30 18.22 -54.69
CA SER A 13 18.17 18.24 -55.65
C SER A 13 16.79 18.48 -54.99
N VAL A 14 16.14 19.53 -55.52
CA VAL A 14 14.70 19.69 -55.82
C VAL A 14 13.71 20.03 -54.69
N THR A 15 13.29 21.29 -54.79
CA THR A 15 12.11 22.02 -54.31
C THR A 15 10.78 21.37 -54.72
N LEU A 16 9.73 21.39 -53.88
CA LEU A 16 8.51 22.22 -54.05
C LEU A 16 7.47 21.94 -52.94
N ALA A 17 6.74 22.99 -52.59
CA ALA A 17 5.78 23.07 -51.49
C ALA A 17 4.30 22.83 -51.92
N CYS A 18 3.47 22.68 -50.88
CA CYS A 18 2.05 23.06 -50.73
C CYS A 18 0.90 22.04 -50.99
N THR A 19 0.23 21.74 -49.87
CA THR A 19 -1.22 21.87 -49.55
C THR A 19 -2.27 20.81 -49.99
N THR A 20 -2.96 20.33 -48.93
CA THR A 20 -4.40 20.04 -48.71
C THR A 20 -5.16 18.99 -49.53
N GLY A 21 -5.85 18.08 -48.83
CA GLY A 21 -7.02 17.35 -49.34
C GLY A 21 -7.37 16.10 -48.53
N ALA A 22 -8.58 16.08 -47.95
CA ALA A 22 -9.16 14.98 -47.18
C ALA A 22 -9.66 13.81 -48.05
N GLY A 23 -9.72 12.59 -47.48
CA GLY A 23 -10.40 11.43 -48.07
C GLY A 23 -10.02 10.12 -47.39
N ALA A 24 -11.02 9.33 -47.01
CA ALA A 24 -10.97 8.17 -46.12
C ALA A 24 -10.29 6.92 -46.68
N ASP A 25 -9.77 6.07 -45.78
CA ASP A 25 -9.92 4.59 -45.80
C ASP A 25 -9.18 3.97 -44.60
N ALA A 26 -9.85 3.09 -43.83
CA ALA A 26 -9.21 2.23 -42.83
C ALA A 26 -8.60 0.99 -43.52
N PRO A 27 -7.49 0.42 -43.00
CA PRO A 27 -7.64 -0.65 -42.01
C PRO A 27 -6.57 -0.65 -40.89
N ALA A 28 -6.91 -1.29 -39.77
CA ALA A 28 -6.05 -1.60 -38.62
C ALA A 28 -5.07 -2.77 -38.93
N PRO A 29 -4.20 -3.23 -38.00
CA PRO A 29 -3.77 -2.66 -36.72
C PRO A 29 -2.22 -2.54 -36.63
N GLY A 30 -1.73 -1.47 -36.01
CA GLY A 30 -0.31 -1.30 -35.73
C GLY A 30 -0.11 -0.57 -34.43
N MET A 31 0.44 -1.28 -33.44
CA MET A 31 0.91 -0.75 -32.16
C MET A 31 1.55 0.64 -32.33
N ARG A 32 1.00 1.65 -31.66
CA ARG A 32 1.74 2.87 -31.34
C ARG A 32 1.45 3.29 -29.92
N SER A 33 2.56 3.40 -29.18
CA SER A 33 2.71 4.03 -27.88
C SER A 33 1.86 5.28 -27.75
N HIS A 34 0.95 5.30 -26.78
CA HIS A 34 0.45 6.55 -26.24
C HIS A 34 1.52 7.12 -25.31
N ASN A 35 2.12 8.22 -25.78
CA ASN A 35 2.88 9.15 -24.94
C ASN A 35 1.93 9.69 -23.87
N SER A 36 2.03 9.15 -22.67
CA SER A 36 1.49 9.77 -21.46
C SER A 36 2.25 11.07 -21.24
N LYS A 37 1.60 12.20 -21.55
CA LYS A 37 1.98 13.47 -20.93
C LYS A 37 1.08 13.66 -19.71
N ILE A 38 1.37 12.89 -18.67
CA ILE A 38 1.05 13.30 -17.31
C ILE A 38 1.79 14.62 -17.10
N LYS A 39 1.05 15.73 -16.97
CA LYS A 39 1.57 16.95 -16.37
C LYS A 39 1.60 16.70 -14.87
N THR A 40 2.69 16.16 -14.37
CA THR A 40 3.02 16.20 -12.95
C THR A 40 3.61 17.57 -12.63
N THR A 41 3.21 18.11 -11.46
CA THR A 41 3.75 19.28 -10.76
C THR A 41 3.43 20.65 -11.37
N ASP A 42 2.27 21.21 -11.00
CA ASP A 42 2.21 22.63 -10.67
C ASP A 42 2.16 22.68 -9.13
N SER A 43 3.25 23.12 -8.51
CA SER A 43 3.43 23.16 -7.07
C SER A 43 2.32 23.97 -6.42
N MET A 44 1.41 23.28 -5.71
CA MET A 44 0.42 23.94 -4.87
C MET A 44 1.17 24.66 -3.73
N MET A 45 1.02 25.98 -3.66
CA MET A 45 1.45 26.82 -2.55
C MET A 45 0.18 27.26 -1.81
N ASP A 46 0.20 27.28 -0.47
CA ASP A 46 -0.85 28.00 0.28
C ASP A 46 -0.81 29.49 -0.07
N THR A 47 -1.90 30.20 0.20
CA THR A 47 -2.09 31.66 0.13
C THR A 47 -0.96 32.49 0.76
N ALA A 48 -0.12 31.90 1.62
CA ALA A 48 1.08 32.51 2.20
C ALA A 48 2.41 32.25 1.44
N GLY A 49 2.43 31.46 0.36
CA GLY A 49 3.61 31.19 -0.47
C GLY A 49 4.62 30.21 0.13
N SER A 50 4.23 29.43 1.14
CA SER A 50 5.04 28.31 1.68
C SER A 50 4.73 27.03 0.88
N MET A 51 5.77 26.23 0.62
CA MET A 51 5.66 24.92 -0.05
C MET A 51 4.68 24.05 0.78
N MET A 52 3.63 23.49 0.15
CA MET A 52 2.66 22.66 0.86
C MET A 52 3.38 21.44 1.45
N VAL A 53 3.54 21.44 2.76
CA VAL A 53 4.02 20.27 3.50
C VAL A 53 2.83 19.33 3.66
N GLY A 54 3.02 18.05 3.37
CA GLY A 54 2.03 17.00 3.57
C GLY A 54 2.67 15.80 4.24
N ALA A 55 1.87 14.87 4.74
CA ALA A 55 2.41 13.66 5.35
C ALA A 55 3.01 12.77 4.27
N CYS A 56 4.23 12.36 4.51
CA CYS A 56 4.85 11.27 3.80
C CYS A 56 4.67 10.00 4.61
N CYS A 57 3.81 9.11 4.13
CA CYS A 57 3.52 7.84 4.78
C CYS A 57 4.53 6.79 4.35
N PHE A 58 5.29 6.29 5.31
CA PHE A 58 6.20 5.17 5.06
C PHE A 58 5.49 3.86 5.42
N PRO A 59 5.74 2.80 4.65
CA PRO A 59 5.28 1.46 4.99
C PRO A 59 5.70 1.05 6.42
N SER A 60 6.87 1.49 6.89
CA SER A 60 7.40 1.27 8.26
C SER A 60 6.64 1.91 9.43
N THR A 61 5.39 2.35 9.24
CA THR A 61 4.59 3.16 10.19
C THR A 61 5.18 4.55 10.49
N ALA A 62 6.36 4.86 9.94
CA ALA A 62 6.93 6.19 10.04
C ALA A 62 6.12 7.18 9.18
N CYS A 63 6.04 8.41 9.66
CA CYS A 63 5.41 9.50 8.93
C CYS A 63 6.27 10.75 9.08
N LEU A 64 6.57 11.43 7.98
CA LEU A 64 7.25 12.73 8.00
C LEU A 64 6.45 13.82 7.28
N ASP A 65 6.33 15.00 7.90
CA ASP A 65 5.79 16.20 7.25
C ASP A 65 6.88 16.80 6.37
N ILE A 66 6.90 16.41 5.09
CA ILE A 66 7.90 16.81 4.09
C ILE A 66 7.21 17.17 2.78
N THR A 67 7.98 17.60 1.79
CA THR A 67 7.42 17.92 0.46
C THR A 67 7.16 16.64 -0.35
N GLU A 68 6.25 16.72 -1.33
CA GLU A 68 5.97 15.60 -2.26
C GLU A 68 7.25 15.01 -2.87
N SER A 69 8.14 15.88 -3.35
CA SER A 69 9.41 15.47 -3.95
C SER A 69 10.34 14.78 -2.97
N GLU A 70 10.40 15.24 -1.72
CA GLU A 70 11.22 14.62 -0.69
C GLU A 70 10.62 13.27 -0.28
N CYS A 71 9.30 13.19 -0.19
CA CYS A 71 8.59 11.96 0.15
C CYS A 71 8.85 10.85 -0.86
N MET A 72 8.64 11.14 -2.15
CA MET A 72 8.91 10.19 -3.22
C MET A 72 10.39 9.79 -3.28
N SER A 73 11.31 10.72 -2.98
CA SER A 73 12.75 10.42 -2.94
C SER A 73 13.17 9.48 -1.81
N GLN A 74 12.35 9.40 -0.75
CA GLN A 74 12.57 8.53 0.41
C GLN A 74 11.75 7.24 0.33
N GLY A 75 11.04 6.99 -0.77
CA GLY A 75 10.21 5.79 -0.94
C GLY A 75 8.89 5.81 -0.18
N GLY A 76 8.50 6.95 0.39
CA GLY A 76 7.21 7.11 1.06
C GLY A 76 6.10 7.53 0.09
N GLU A 77 4.87 7.37 0.54
CA GLU A 77 3.67 7.76 -0.19
C GLU A 77 3.19 9.14 0.27
N PHE A 78 3.28 10.14 -0.61
CA PHE A 78 2.92 11.51 -0.25
C PHE A 78 1.41 11.68 -0.19
N ARG A 79 0.96 12.34 0.86
CA ARG A 79 -0.43 12.71 1.10
C ARG A 79 -0.48 14.20 1.33
N ALA A 80 -0.75 14.95 0.26
CA ALA A 80 -0.93 16.39 0.34
C ALA A 80 -2.02 16.72 1.38
N GLY A 81 -1.77 17.66 2.29
CA GLY A 81 -2.76 18.07 3.31
C GLY A 81 -2.84 17.19 4.56
N LEU A 82 -2.23 16.00 4.58
CA LEU A 82 -2.06 15.22 5.81
C LEU A 82 -0.94 15.81 6.68
N SER A 83 -1.01 15.56 8.00
CA SER A 83 0.13 15.73 8.91
C SER A 83 0.42 14.42 9.65
N CYS A 84 1.70 14.20 9.95
CA CYS A 84 2.19 13.09 10.75
C CYS A 84 1.96 13.27 12.24
N VAL A 85 1.54 14.47 12.65
CA VAL A 85 0.99 14.68 13.98
C VAL A 85 -0.44 14.15 13.97
N LYS A 86 -0.74 13.17 14.83
CA LYS A 86 -2.12 12.74 15.08
C LYS A 86 -2.97 14.00 15.32
N PRO A 87 -3.94 14.32 14.44
CA PRO A 87 -4.81 15.47 14.64
C PRO A 87 -5.42 15.36 16.02
N ALA A 88 -5.35 16.45 16.79
CA ALA A 88 -6.28 16.60 17.89
C ALA A 88 -7.69 16.54 17.29
N LEU A 89 -8.64 15.99 18.05
CA LEU A 89 -10.04 15.89 17.66
C LEU A 89 -10.54 17.27 17.18
N GLY A 90 -11.24 17.31 16.05
CA GLY A 90 -11.72 18.56 15.46
C GLY A 90 -10.61 19.47 14.87
N ALA A 91 -9.38 19.00 14.66
CA ALA A 91 -8.33 19.77 14.00
C ALA A 91 -8.34 19.59 12.46
N PRO A 92 -8.01 20.63 11.68
CA PRO A 92 -7.79 20.48 10.25
C PRO A 92 -6.74 19.42 9.94
N GLY A 93 -6.97 18.66 8.89
CA GLY A 93 -6.13 17.56 8.45
C GLY A 93 -6.90 16.55 7.61
N ILE A 94 -6.22 15.52 7.18
CA ILE A 94 -6.83 14.41 6.45
C ILE A 94 -6.90 13.19 7.37
N TYR A 95 -7.91 12.35 7.17
CA TYR A 95 -8.18 11.17 7.95
C TYR A 95 -8.45 10.01 7.01
N ALA A 96 -7.80 8.86 7.22
CA ALA A 96 -8.13 7.63 6.53
C ALA A 96 -9.44 7.06 7.10
N LEU A 97 -10.36 6.66 6.24
CA LEU A 97 -11.66 6.14 6.63
C LEU A 97 -11.68 4.62 6.59
N ARG A 98 -12.34 4.00 7.57
CA ARG A 98 -12.54 2.56 7.69
C ARG A 98 -14.02 2.24 7.89
N ASN A 99 -14.41 0.99 7.66
CA ASN A 99 -15.78 0.57 7.95
C ASN A 99 -16.06 0.76 9.45
N HIS A 100 -17.31 1.08 9.79
CA HIS A 100 -17.69 1.15 11.19
C HIS A 100 -18.09 -0.24 11.72
N PRO A 101 -17.64 -0.66 12.92
CA PRO A 101 -18.02 -1.96 13.50
C PRO A 101 -19.54 -2.12 13.69
N ASP A 102 -20.24 -1.02 13.97
CA ASP A 102 -21.70 -0.96 14.08
C ASP A 102 -22.42 -0.69 12.75
N ASN A 103 -21.98 -1.22 11.62
CA ASN A 103 -22.69 -1.01 10.33
C ASN A 103 -24.03 -1.77 10.22
N HIS A 104 -24.48 -2.48 11.27
CA HIS A 104 -25.81 -3.12 11.43
C HIS A 104 -26.22 -4.13 10.34
N LEU A 105 -25.35 -4.46 9.39
CA LEU A 105 -25.57 -5.53 8.42
C LEU A 105 -24.71 -6.74 8.77
N THR A 106 -25.18 -7.93 8.38
CA THR A 106 -24.25 -9.06 8.18
C THR A 106 -23.25 -8.66 7.08
N PRO A 107 -22.02 -9.20 7.07
CA PRO A 107 -21.04 -8.89 6.03
C PRO A 107 -21.66 -8.90 4.62
N PRO A 108 -21.18 -8.13 3.63
CA PRO A 108 -19.96 -7.33 3.65
C PRO A 108 -20.09 -6.07 4.53
N GLU A 109 -19.00 -5.76 5.23
CA GLU A 109 -18.89 -4.53 6.01
C GLU A 109 -18.80 -3.32 5.08
N TYR A 110 -19.24 -2.16 5.56
CA TYR A 110 -19.28 -0.95 4.72
C TYR A 110 -19.05 0.33 5.52
N GLY A 111 -18.59 1.37 4.79
CA GLY A 111 -18.47 2.75 5.25
C GLY A 111 -19.54 3.68 4.66
N MET A 112 -20.18 3.24 3.57
CA MET A 112 -21.29 3.93 2.91
C MET A 112 -22.36 2.95 2.43
N ARG A 113 -23.63 3.36 2.50
CA ARG A 113 -24.76 2.62 1.93
C ARG A 113 -25.66 3.53 1.10
N LEU A 114 -26.05 3.04 -0.07
CA LEU A 114 -26.94 3.72 -1.03
C LEU A 114 -28.00 2.76 -1.55
N ASP A 115 -29.03 2.52 -0.78
CA ASP A 115 -30.16 1.70 -1.24
C ASP A 115 -30.79 2.26 -2.52
N GLU A 116 -31.21 1.35 -3.40
CA GLU A 116 -31.85 1.63 -4.69
C GLU A 116 -30.97 2.43 -5.66
N LEU A 117 -29.64 2.24 -5.60
CA LEU A 117 -28.71 2.86 -6.55
C LEU A 117 -28.99 2.41 -7.99
N PHE A 118 -29.21 1.11 -8.15
CA PHE A 118 -29.82 0.51 -9.33
C PHE A 118 -31.10 -0.22 -8.90
N ASP A 119 -32.18 -0.08 -9.68
CA ASP A 119 -33.40 -0.88 -9.53
C ASP A 119 -33.20 -2.22 -10.24
N VAL A 120 -32.51 -3.15 -9.57
CA VAL A 120 -32.17 -4.49 -10.05
C VAL A 120 -33.38 -5.41 -9.90
N ASN A 121 -34.09 -5.30 -8.78
CA ASN A 121 -35.33 -6.01 -8.52
C ASN A 121 -36.42 -5.08 -7.98
N PRO A 122 -37.41 -4.70 -8.81
CA PRO A 122 -38.45 -3.74 -8.43
C PRO A 122 -39.44 -4.28 -7.38
N ALA A 123 -39.32 -5.55 -6.98
CA ALA A 123 -40.15 -6.18 -5.96
C ALA A 123 -39.49 -6.21 -4.57
N THR A 124 -38.20 -5.92 -4.46
CA THR A 124 -37.43 -5.96 -3.21
C THR A 124 -36.65 -4.67 -3.01
N LEU A 125 -36.16 -4.46 -1.78
CA LEU A 125 -35.21 -3.39 -1.51
C LEU A 125 -33.82 -3.85 -2.00
N ASP A 126 -33.25 -3.12 -2.95
CA ASP A 126 -31.90 -3.37 -3.43
C ASP A 126 -30.90 -2.58 -2.58
N VAL A 127 -30.11 -3.30 -1.78
CA VAL A 127 -29.13 -2.72 -0.86
C VAL A 127 -27.79 -2.62 -1.56
N PHE A 128 -27.29 -1.40 -1.76
CA PHE A 128 -25.91 -1.21 -2.21
C PHE A 128 -25.07 -0.70 -1.05
N SER A 129 -23.95 -1.38 -0.80
CA SER A 129 -23.00 -1.01 0.24
C SER A 129 -21.58 -0.98 -0.32
N PHE A 130 -20.73 -0.15 0.30
CA PHE A 130 -19.37 0.10 -0.17
C PHE A 130 -18.38 -0.07 0.98
N ASP A 131 -17.49 -1.04 0.80
CA ASP A 131 -16.41 -1.43 1.71
C ASP A 131 -15.21 -0.48 1.51
N PHE A 132 -14.86 0.25 2.57
CA PHE A 132 -13.72 1.16 2.60
C PHE A 132 -12.39 0.44 2.84
N GLU A 133 -12.43 -0.82 3.24
CA GLU A 133 -11.26 -1.64 3.62
C GLU A 133 -11.04 -2.85 2.69
N ALA A 134 -11.77 -2.93 1.57
CA ALA A 134 -11.51 -3.92 0.53
C ALA A 134 -10.09 -3.77 -0.03
N ASP A 135 -9.49 -4.88 -0.47
CA ASP A 135 -8.16 -4.85 -1.10
C ASP A 135 -8.17 -3.94 -2.34
N GLY A 136 -7.33 -2.90 -2.34
CA GLY A 136 -7.29 -1.87 -3.38
C GLY A 136 -8.22 -0.66 -3.14
N ALA A 137 -9.01 -0.63 -2.07
CA ALA A 137 -9.75 0.55 -1.63
C ALA A 137 -8.88 1.50 -0.79
N ALA A 138 -9.20 2.79 -0.83
CA ALA A 138 -8.58 3.83 -0.03
C ALA A 138 -9.53 5.04 0.05
N MET A 139 -10.16 5.24 1.21
CA MET A 139 -11.09 6.34 1.47
C MET A 139 -10.53 7.33 2.49
N PHE A 140 -10.85 8.60 2.29
CA PHE A 140 -10.31 9.72 3.06
C PHE A 140 -11.37 10.76 3.39
N LEU A 141 -11.12 11.51 4.45
CA LEU A 141 -11.82 12.74 4.82
C LEU A 141 -10.78 13.83 5.02
N GLU A 142 -10.85 14.93 4.28
CA GLU A 142 -10.10 16.16 4.52
C GLU A 142 -10.98 17.16 5.26
N TYR A 143 -10.48 17.74 6.34
CA TYR A 143 -11.08 18.88 7.02
C TYR A 143 -10.11 20.06 6.95
N ASP A 144 -10.54 21.18 6.37
CA ASP A 144 -9.68 22.38 6.23
C ASP A 144 -9.87 23.44 7.33
N GLY A 145 -10.76 23.16 8.30
CA GLY A 145 -11.21 24.12 9.30
C GLY A 145 -12.60 24.71 9.04
N SER A 146 -13.13 24.55 7.83
CA SER A 146 -14.41 25.13 7.38
C SER A 146 -15.23 24.21 6.47
N SER A 147 -14.58 23.29 5.78
CA SER A 147 -15.19 22.32 4.87
C SER A 147 -14.65 20.92 5.13
N ILE A 148 -15.49 19.93 4.89
CA ILE A 148 -15.13 18.50 4.95
C ILE A 148 -15.28 17.91 3.54
N HIS A 149 -14.21 17.36 2.99
CA HIS A 149 -14.20 16.66 1.70
C HIS A 149 -13.97 15.17 1.94
N ILE A 150 -14.96 14.33 1.66
CA ILE A 150 -14.88 12.88 1.74
C ILE A 150 -14.62 12.35 0.34
N PHE A 151 -13.49 11.67 0.13
CA PHE A 151 -13.07 11.24 -1.19
C PHE A 151 -12.24 9.96 -1.18
N GLY A 152 -12.15 9.29 -2.33
CA GLY A 152 -11.27 8.15 -2.52
C GLY A 152 -11.93 7.03 -3.33
N THR A 153 -11.38 5.83 -3.19
CA THR A 153 -11.88 4.63 -3.88
C THR A 153 -12.42 3.64 -2.86
N ALA A 154 -13.59 3.07 -3.10
CA ALA A 154 -14.16 1.96 -2.34
C ALA A 154 -14.48 0.79 -3.27
N PHE A 155 -14.58 -0.43 -2.75
CA PHE A 155 -15.16 -1.55 -3.50
C PHE A 155 -16.56 -1.83 -2.96
N GLY A 156 -17.53 -2.02 -3.84
CA GLY A 156 -18.88 -2.29 -3.39
C GLY A 156 -19.84 -2.57 -4.51
N GLY A 157 -21.10 -2.76 -4.14
CA GLY A 157 -22.11 -3.19 -5.08
C GLY A 157 -23.40 -3.64 -4.43
N LEU A 158 -24.23 -4.33 -5.21
CA LEU A 158 -25.47 -4.94 -4.73
C LEU A 158 -25.11 -6.02 -3.69
N ASP A 159 -25.53 -5.81 -2.46
CA ASP A 159 -25.36 -6.74 -1.37
C ASP A 159 -26.38 -7.88 -1.48
N ILE A 160 -25.89 -9.10 -1.66
CA ILE A 160 -26.70 -10.33 -1.71
C ILE A 160 -26.50 -11.21 -0.47
N GLY A 161 -25.99 -10.62 0.61
CA GLY A 161 -26.11 -11.09 1.99
C GLY A 161 -24.79 -11.39 2.70
N ASN A 162 -23.75 -11.87 2.00
CA ASN A 162 -22.38 -12.13 2.52
C ASN A 162 -21.28 -11.72 1.53
N VAL A 163 -21.67 -11.35 0.31
CA VAL A 163 -20.82 -10.99 -0.82
C VAL A 163 -21.59 -10.02 -1.70
N TYR A 164 -20.89 -9.34 -2.61
CA TYR A 164 -21.52 -8.53 -3.65
C TYR A 164 -21.94 -9.36 -4.87
N ASP A 165 -23.04 -8.96 -5.52
CA ASP A 165 -23.40 -9.50 -6.83
C ASP A 165 -22.36 -9.08 -7.89
N PRO A 166 -21.69 -10.03 -8.57
CA PRO A 166 -20.60 -9.73 -9.49
C PRO A 166 -21.02 -8.92 -10.73
N ALA A 167 -22.31 -8.88 -11.06
CA ALA A 167 -22.82 -8.06 -12.17
C ALA A 167 -23.05 -6.60 -11.77
N PHE A 168 -23.14 -6.33 -10.47
CA PHE A 168 -23.43 -5.01 -9.90
C PHE A 168 -22.43 -4.67 -8.79
N SER A 169 -21.16 -5.03 -8.98
CA SER A 169 -20.06 -4.76 -8.05
C SER A 169 -18.82 -4.27 -8.78
N SER A 170 -18.16 -3.23 -8.28
CA SER A 170 -16.94 -2.66 -8.87
C SER A 170 -16.23 -1.79 -7.84
N PHE A 171 -15.05 -1.32 -8.22
CA PHE A 171 -14.48 -0.16 -7.57
C PHE A 171 -15.25 1.09 -7.98
N VAL A 172 -15.52 1.94 -6.99
CA VAL A 172 -16.15 3.23 -7.18
C VAL A 172 -15.23 4.33 -6.67
N GLU A 173 -15.17 5.44 -7.40
CA GLU A 173 -14.60 6.69 -6.90
C GLU A 173 -15.72 7.48 -6.22
N ILE A 174 -15.51 7.86 -4.97
CA ILE A 174 -16.40 8.67 -4.17
C ILE A 174 -15.76 10.05 -4.02
N ASP A 175 -16.54 11.11 -4.21
CA ASP A 175 -16.11 12.49 -4.01
C ASP A 175 -17.31 13.31 -3.50
N PHE A 176 -17.26 13.80 -2.26
CA PHE A 176 -18.36 14.54 -1.63
C PHE A 176 -17.85 15.65 -0.73
N THR A 177 -18.38 16.87 -0.88
CA THR A 177 -17.97 18.01 -0.03
C THR A 177 -19.14 18.50 0.82
N TYR A 178 -18.92 18.56 2.13
CA TYR A 178 -19.72 19.33 3.08
C TYR A 178 -19.09 20.71 3.32
N SER A 179 -19.93 21.74 3.26
CA SER A 179 -19.57 23.13 3.54
C SER A 179 -20.10 23.59 4.91
N ASP A 180 -19.64 24.77 5.37
CA ASP A 180 -20.10 25.39 6.62
C ASP A 180 -20.00 24.48 7.86
N VAL A 181 -18.88 23.75 7.97
CA VAL A 181 -18.59 22.87 9.10
C VAL A 181 -18.39 23.71 10.35
N GLN A 182 -19.04 23.28 11.43
CA GLN A 182 -19.03 23.97 12.72
C GLN A 182 -18.58 23.01 13.81
N VAL A 183 -18.15 23.57 14.94
CA VAL A 183 -17.94 22.81 16.18
C VAL A 183 -19.28 22.67 16.91
N VAL A 184 -19.59 21.47 17.39
CA VAL A 184 -20.79 21.18 18.17
C VAL A 184 -20.78 22.03 19.45
N PRO A 185 -21.87 22.75 19.79
CA PRO A 185 -21.85 23.60 20.97
C PRO A 185 -21.64 22.84 22.29
N GLY A 186 -20.49 23.06 22.92
CA GLY A 186 -20.14 22.49 24.22
C GLY A 186 -19.44 21.13 24.16
N ASP A 187 -18.88 20.81 22.99
CA ASP A 187 -18.30 19.53 22.59
C ASP A 187 -17.17 19.87 21.58
N ASP A 188 -16.22 18.96 21.35
CA ASP A 188 -15.12 19.13 20.38
C ASP A 188 -15.38 18.47 19.01
N ASP A 189 -16.54 17.84 18.86
CA ASP A 189 -17.05 17.30 17.62
C ASP A 189 -17.32 18.37 16.54
N LEU A 190 -17.25 17.93 15.29
CA LEU A 190 -17.64 18.70 14.12
C LEU A 190 -19.01 18.27 13.62
N TYR A 191 -19.80 19.22 13.14
CA TYR A 191 -21.11 18.95 12.54
C TYR A 191 -21.45 19.96 11.45
N VAL A 192 -22.37 19.55 10.58
CA VAL A 192 -22.87 20.34 9.46
C VAL A 192 -24.36 20.48 9.60
N VAL A 193 -24.87 21.70 9.67
CA VAL A 193 -26.29 22.02 9.92
C VAL A 193 -27.00 22.62 8.72
N THR A 194 -26.44 22.43 7.53
CA THR A 194 -26.97 22.93 6.27
C THR A 194 -28.32 22.25 5.92
N PRO A 195 -29.22 22.91 5.16
CA PRO A 195 -30.42 22.26 4.65
C PRO A 195 -30.12 21.06 3.75
N SER A 196 -31.05 20.10 3.66
CA SER A 196 -30.92 18.99 2.69
C SER A 196 -30.70 19.51 1.27
N GLY A 197 -29.76 18.90 0.55
CA GLY A 197 -29.42 19.29 -0.81
C GLY A 197 -28.41 20.43 -0.94
N SER A 198 -27.92 20.99 0.17
CA SER A 198 -26.95 22.10 0.13
C SER A 198 -25.56 21.65 -0.25
N ASP A 199 -25.21 20.43 0.13
CA ASP A 199 -23.92 19.80 -0.11
C ASP A 199 -24.11 18.63 -1.08
N SER A 200 -23.10 18.33 -1.89
CA SER A 200 -23.24 17.35 -2.96
C SER A 200 -21.92 16.70 -3.32
N GLY A 201 -22.03 15.60 -4.05
CA GLY A 201 -20.91 14.82 -4.55
C GLY A 201 -21.34 13.79 -5.58
N THR A 202 -20.42 12.89 -5.88
CA THR A 202 -20.60 11.81 -6.85
C THR A 202 -20.09 10.48 -6.33
N VAL A 203 -20.72 9.41 -6.80
CA VAL A 203 -20.18 8.05 -6.80
C VAL A 203 -20.02 7.61 -8.25
N THR A 204 -18.79 7.31 -8.67
CA THR A 204 -18.44 6.98 -10.06
C THR A 204 -17.98 5.53 -10.16
N TRP A 205 -18.67 4.71 -10.93
CA TRP A 205 -18.26 3.34 -11.24
C TRP A 205 -17.04 3.34 -12.16
N LEU A 206 -15.92 2.77 -11.73
CA LEU A 206 -14.65 2.92 -12.44
C LEU A 206 -14.54 2.04 -13.69
N ASP A 207 -15.26 0.92 -13.74
CA ASP A 207 -15.29 0.02 -14.90
C ASP A 207 -16.22 0.53 -16.01
N THR A 208 -17.34 1.18 -15.67
CA THR A 208 -18.33 1.68 -16.63
C THR A 208 -18.27 3.20 -16.88
N ASN A 209 -17.62 3.96 -15.99
CA ASN A 209 -17.68 5.43 -15.88
C ASN A 209 -19.10 5.97 -15.63
N GLU A 210 -20.00 5.16 -15.07
CA GLU A 210 -21.33 5.63 -14.66
C GLU A 210 -21.23 6.50 -13.41
N VAL A 211 -21.90 7.66 -13.41
CA VAL A 211 -21.80 8.67 -12.34
C VAL A 211 -23.15 8.87 -11.68
N PHE A 212 -23.21 8.65 -10.37
CA PHE A 212 -24.37 8.90 -9.52
C PHE A 212 -24.14 10.17 -8.71
N ASN A 213 -24.98 11.19 -8.93
CA ASN A 213 -24.96 12.38 -8.08
C ASN A 213 -25.62 12.04 -6.74
N ILE A 214 -25.03 12.52 -5.65
CA ILE A 214 -25.57 12.41 -4.30
C ILE A 214 -25.58 13.77 -3.63
N VAL A 215 -26.50 13.98 -2.69
CA VAL A 215 -26.65 15.24 -1.96
C VAL A 215 -26.85 15.00 -0.47
N SER A 216 -26.50 15.97 0.37
CA SER A 216 -26.71 15.87 1.81
C SER A 216 -28.19 15.79 2.18
N GLN A 217 -28.50 15.08 3.25
CA GLN A 217 -29.83 14.95 3.79
C GLN A 217 -29.85 15.31 5.28
N SER A 218 -30.59 16.35 5.64
CA SER A 218 -30.80 16.72 7.03
C SER A 218 -31.83 15.80 7.69
N ILE A 219 -31.61 15.45 8.95
CA ILE A 219 -32.53 14.67 9.77
C ILE A 219 -33.26 15.55 10.79
N PRO A 220 -34.32 15.04 11.46
CA PRO A 220 -35.02 15.81 12.50
C PRO A 220 -34.14 16.31 13.66
N ALA A 221 -32.95 15.71 13.87
CA ALA A 221 -31.98 16.19 14.85
C ALA A 221 -31.27 17.50 14.44
N GLY A 222 -31.44 17.96 13.20
CA GLY A 222 -31.02 19.31 12.76
C GLY A 222 -29.63 19.41 12.13
N PHE A 223 -28.97 18.29 11.83
CA PHE A 223 -27.70 18.23 11.12
C PHE A 223 -27.75 17.26 9.93
N THR A 224 -26.81 17.38 9.01
CA THR A 224 -26.62 16.51 7.83
C THR A 224 -25.45 15.54 8.02
N PHE A 225 -24.42 15.96 8.76
CA PHE A 225 -23.22 15.18 9.04
C PHE A 225 -22.62 15.57 10.39
N ARG A 226 -22.02 14.59 11.07
CA ARG A 226 -21.25 14.77 12.31
C ARG A 226 -20.00 13.91 12.26
N PHE A 227 -18.90 14.44 12.79
CA PHE A 227 -17.59 13.80 12.82
C PHE A 227 -16.89 14.11 14.16
N GLY A 228 -16.52 13.07 14.89
CA GLY A 228 -16.30 13.20 16.32
C GLY A 228 -15.86 11.95 17.06
N ASN A 229 -15.60 12.02 18.37
CA ASN A 229 -15.17 10.89 19.21
C ASN A 229 -16.01 10.71 20.49
N GLU A 230 -15.51 9.88 21.44
CA GLU A 230 -16.21 9.52 22.70
C GLU A 230 -15.70 10.27 23.95
N ASP A 231 -14.73 11.18 23.86
CA ASP A 231 -14.08 11.77 25.04
C ASP A 231 -14.80 13.00 25.63
N ASP A 232 -16.13 13.03 25.62
CA ASP A 232 -17.02 13.83 26.51
C ASP A 232 -18.52 13.62 26.20
N ASP A 233 -18.84 12.91 25.10
CA ASP A 233 -20.13 12.27 24.86
C ASP A 233 -19.97 10.80 24.38
N LEU A 234 -21.08 10.13 24.06
CA LEU A 234 -20.96 8.86 23.36
C LEU A 234 -20.75 9.20 21.88
N GLY A 235 -19.55 9.00 21.34
CA GLY A 235 -19.27 8.97 19.90
C GLY A 235 -20.26 8.05 19.19
N HIS A 236 -20.30 7.94 17.85
CA HIS A 236 -21.43 7.24 17.20
C HIS A 236 -21.65 5.82 17.77
N ARG A 237 -22.69 5.70 18.62
CA ARG A 237 -23.08 4.50 19.38
C ARG A 237 -22.04 3.98 20.40
N GLY A 238 -21.15 4.84 20.91
CA GLY A 238 -20.14 4.50 21.92
C GLY A 238 -18.88 3.85 21.33
N PHE A 239 -18.50 4.25 20.12
CA PHE A 239 -17.25 3.84 19.51
C PHE A 239 -16.07 4.62 20.10
N ASP A 240 -15.11 3.90 20.68
CA ASP A 240 -13.86 4.44 21.24
C ASP A 240 -12.88 4.84 20.12
N GLY A 241 -13.08 6.04 19.56
CA GLY A 241 -12.27 6.62 18.50
C GLY A 241 -13.03 7.64 17.66
N LEU A 242 -12.44 8.09 16.55
CA LEU A 242 -13.10 9.00 15.62
C LEU A 242 -14.11 8.24 14.76
N SER A 243 -15.31 8.79 14.64
CA SER A 243 -16.40 8.28 13.81
C SER A 243 -17.06 9.42 13.03
N GLY A 244 -17.48 9.12 11.81
CA GLY A 244 -18.25 10.02 10.98
C GLY A 244 -19.57 9.39 10.60
N TRP A 245 -20.66 10.14 10.73
CA TRP A 245 -21.98 9.69 10.35
C TRP A 245 -22.83 10.84 9.81
N GLY A 246 -23.63 10.52 8.81
CA GLY A 246 -24.51 11.50 8.20
C GLY A 246 -25.35 10.86 7.13
N TRP A 247 -26.31 11.62 6.63
CA TRP A 247 -27.24 11.12 5.63
C TRP A 247 -26.97 11.79 4.30
N VAL A 248 -26.95 10.98 3.26
CA VAL A 248 -26.94 11.41 1.87
C VAL A 248 -28.19 10.91 1.19
N ARG A 249 -28.45 11.41 -0.01
CA ARG A 249 -29.45 10.82 -0.86
C ARG A 249 -29.19 11.01 -2.34
N LEU A 250 -29.81 10.16 -3.14
CA LEU A 250 -29.95 10.42 -4.56
C LEU A 250 -30.90 11.63 -4.78
N PRO A 251 -30.60 12.55 -5.73
CA PRO A 251 -31.38 13.75 -5.97
C PRO A 251 -32.85 13.51 -6.31
N ASN A 252 -33.17 12.36 -6.91
CA ASN A 252 -34.50 12.00 -7.39
C ASN A 252 -35.02 10.71 -6.71
N PRO A 253 -35.52 10.78 -5.47
CA PRO A 253 -35.95 9.58 -4.77
C PRO A 253 -37.37 9.18 -5.18
N THR A 254 -37.55 8.00 -5.79
CA THR A 254 -38.85 7.34 -5.89
C THR A 254 -39.23 6.53 -4.65
N HIS A 255 -38.33 6.41 -3.66
CA HIS A 255 -38.56 5.54 -2.49
C HIS A 255 -38.18 6.27 -1.19
N LEU A 256 -39.18 6.51 -0.32
CA LEU A 256 -39.08 7.31 0.92
C LEU A 256 -38.73 6.47 2.17
N LEU A 257 -38.25 5.24 2.01
CA LEU A 257 -38.00 4.27 3.10
C LEU A 257 -36.66 3.53 2.95
N VAL A 258 -35.68 4.17 2.32
CA VAL A 258 -34.40 3.56 1.94
C VAL A 258 -33.27 4.13 2.81
N VAL A 259 -32.26 3.31 3.13
CA VAL A 259 -31.09 3.76 3.88
C VAL A 259 -30.08 4.34 2.92
N GLN A 260 -29.71 5.61 3.15
CA GLN A 260 -28.73 6.34 2.38
C GLN A 260 -27.88 7.17 3.36
N ASP A 261 -26.71 6.66 3.71
CA ASP A 261 -25.89 7.20 4.78
C ASP A 261 -24.40 6.92 4.62
N TRP A 262 -23.64 7.71 5.36
CA TRP A 262 -22.25 7.43 5.73
C TRP A 262 -22.25 6.89 7.15
N LEU A 263 -21.46 5.85 7.39
CA LEU A 263 -21.13 5.42 8.73
C LEU A 263 -19.74 4.77 8.71
N PHE A 264 -18.74 5.50 9.19
CA PHE A 264 -17.35 5.08 9.14
C PHE A 264 -16.60 5.46 10.42
N THR A 265 -15.44 4.84 10.61
CA THR A 265 -14.44 5.29 11.58
C THR A 265 -13.31 6.00 10.84
N ALA A 266 -12.55 6.82 11.55
CA ALA A 266 -11.47 7.58 10.94
C ALA A 266 -10.18 7.52 11.76
N VAL A 267 -9.05 7.55 11.07
CA VAL A 267 -7.72 7.59 11.68
C VAL A 267 -6.96 8.76 11.07
N GLY A 268 -6.64 9.76 11.90
CA GLY A 268 -5.97 11.00 11.45
C GLY A 268 -4.47 10.87 11.19
N THR A 269 -3.91 9.66 11.24
CA THR A 269 -2.52 9.38 10.86
C THR A 269 -2.50 8.54 9.59
N CYS A 270 -1.31 8.29 9.03
CA CYS A 270 -1.16 7.36 7.92
C CYS A 270 -1.97 6.07 8.17
N PRO A 271 -2.71 5.56 7.17
CA PRO A 271 -3.40 4.30 7.31
C PRO A 271 -2.38 3.23 7.71
N ASP A 272 -2.70 2.41 8.70
CA ASP A 272 -1.86 1.25 9.04
C ASP A 272 -1.78 0.38 7.78
N PHE A 273 -0.62 0.37 7.12
CA PHE A 273 -0.39 -0.51 6.00
C PHE A 273 -0.48 -1.94 6.53
N PRO A 274 -1.19 -2.85 5.83
CA PRO A 274 -1.31 -4.22 6.27
C PRO A 274 0.08 -4.84 6.41
N THR A 275 0.40 -5.26 7.64
CA THR A 275 1.66 -5.94 7.96
C THR A 275 1.52 -7.45 7.82
N GLY A 276 2.65 -8.13 7.63
CA GLY A 276 2.76 -9.58 7.58
C GLY A 276 4.14 -10.04 8.01
N ALA A 277 4.35 -11.35 8.06
CA ALA A 277 5.65 -11.93 8.31
C ALA A 277 6.60 -11.64 7.14
N CYS A 278 7.80 -11.20 7.46
CA CYS A 278 8.89 -10.97 6.53
C CYS A 278 10.06 -11.88 6.89
N CYS A 279 10.49 -12.72 5.94
CA CYS A 279 11.65 -13.58 6.11
C CYS A 279 12.91 -12.92 5.56
N LEU A 280 13.83 -12.55 6.44
CA LEU A 280 15.13 -11.99 6.07
C LEU A 280 16.12 -13.10 5.70
N ASP A 281 17.13 -12.75 4.92
CA ASP A 281 18.16 -13.69 4.43
C ASP A 281 18.97 -14.38 5.53
N ASN A 282 19.06 -13.77 6.72
CA ASN A 282 19.72 -14.36 7.89
C ASN A 282 18.81 -15.34 8.67
N GLY A 283 17.63 -15.67 8.13
CA GLY A 283 16.66 -16.56 8.76
C GLY A 283 15.83 -15.91 9.87
N THR A 284 16.02 -14.61 10.14
CA THR A 284 15.18 -13.85 11.07
C THR A 284 13.82 -13.60 10.45
N CYS A 285 12.77 -13.76 11.26
CA CYS A 285 11.43 -13.29 10.90
C CYS A 285 11.11 -12.01 11.66
N VAL A 286 10.65 -11.00 10.92
CA VAL A 286 10.10 -9.75 11.49
C VAL A 286 8.67 -9.54 11.00
N ILE A 287 7.88 -8.77 11.74
CA ILE A 287 6.59 -8.28 11.23
C ILE A 287 6.87 -6.93 10.59
N ALA A 288 6.59 -6.82 9.30
CA ALA A 288 6.85 -5.65 8.48
C ALA A 288 5.75 -5.49 7.43
N THR A 289 5.70 -4.34 6.77
CA THR A 289 4.90 -4.23 5.54
C THR A 289 5.59 -4.92 4.38
N GLU A 290 4.87 -5.09 3.25
CA GLU A 290 5.46 -5.65 2.04
C GLU A 290 6.68 -4.86 1.56
N MET A 291 6.60 -3.52 1.53
CA MET A 291 7.69 -2.69 1.04
C MET A 291 8.88 -2.69 1.99
N ASP A 292 8.68 -2.52 3.31
CA ASP A 292 9.80 -2.58 4.26
C ASP A 292 10.48 -3.95 4.22
N CYS A 293 9.69 -5.01 4.03
CA CYS A 293 10.24 -6.35 3.88
C CYS A 293 11.17 -6.44 2.67
N ILE A 294 10.75 -5.89 1.53
CA ILE A 294 11.56 -5.85 0.30
C ILE A 294 12.81 -4.97 0.50
N ASP A 295 12.67 -3.83 1.16
CA ASP A 295 13.78 -2.90 1.42
C ASP A 295 14.83 -3.49 2.38
N GLU A 296 14.41 -4.33 3.33
CA GLU A 296 15.30 -5.13 4.19
C GLU A 296 15.91 -6.34 3.47
N GLY A 297 15.60 -6.53 2.18
CA GLY A 297 16.05 -7.67 1.38
C GLY A 297 15.35 -8.99 1.75
N GLY A 298 14.21 -8.90 2.42
CA GLY A 298 13.41 -10.05 2.83
C GLY A 298 12.35 -10.48 1.82
N VAL A 299 11.70 -11.59 2.13
CA VAL A 299 10.59 -12.16 1.36
C VAL A 299 9.30 -12.05 2.18
N TYR A 300 8.38 -11.23 1.70
CA TYR A 300 7.08 -11.00 2.32
C TYR A 300 6.18 -12.22 2.18
N GLN A 301 5.53 -12.63 3.27
CA GLN A 301 4.72 -13.85 3.32
C GLN A 301 3.22 -13.58 3.16
N GLY A 302 2.84 -12.33 2.94
CA GLY A 302 1.45 -11.89 2.77
C GLY A 302 0.86 -11.26 4.03
N SER A 303 -0.14 -10.40 3.83
CA SER A 303 -0.81 -9.62 4.87
C SER A 303 -1.50 -10.50 5.91
N GLY A 304 -1.41 -10.10 7.19
CA GLY A 304 -2.00 -10.80 8.32
C GLY A 304 -1.28 -12.09 8.75
N THR A 305 -0.19 -12.48 8.06
CA THR A 305 0.66 -13.60 8.50
C THR A 305 1.51 -13.22 9.71
N THR A 306 1.85 -14.20 10.55
CA THR A 306 2.67 -13.97 11.76
C THR A 306 3.95 -14.80 11.72
N CYS A 307 5.02 -14.28 12.33
CA CYS A 307 6.29 -14.99 12.44
C CYS A 307 6.22 -16.30 13.22
N ALA A 308 5.18 -16.51 14.03
CA ALA A 308 4.96 -17.77 14.74
C ALA A 308 4.52 -18.91 13.79
N ASN A 309 3.90 -18.56 12.66
CA ASN A 309 3.31 -19.51 11.72
C ASN A 309 4.08 -19.63 10.41
N VAL A 310 5.20 -18.92 10.28
CA VAL A 310 6.06 -18.89 9.10
C VAL A 310 7.42 -19.48 9.45
N SER A 311 7.91 -20.40 8.60
CA SER A 311 9.26 -20.94 8.71
C SER A 311 10.20 -20.22 7.74
N CYS A 312 11.02 -19.32 8.25
CA CYS A 312 12.00 -18.63 7.42
C CYS A 312 13.22 -19.53 7.11
N PRO A 313 13.67 -19.59 5.85
CA PRO A 313 14.87 -20.34 5.47
C PRO A 313 16.07 -19.89 6.31
N GLN A 314 16.77 -20.85 6.93
CA GLN A 314 17.98 -20.55 7.69
C GLN A 314 19.16 -20.39 6.72
N PRO A 315 20.10 -19.47 6.99
CA PRO A 315 21.27 -19.28 6.15
C PRO A 315 22.12 -20.56 6.12
N GLY A 316 22.68 -20.85 4.95
CA GLY A 316 23.67 -21.90 4.78
C GLY A 316 25.08 -21.38 5.00
N GLY A 317 26.02 -22.29 5.25
CA GLY A 317 27.44 -22.04 5.32
C GLY A 317 28.25 -23.31 5.05
N ALA A 318 29.56 -23.17 4.93
CA ALA A 318 30.47 -24.28 4.78
C ALA A 318 30.48 -25.12 6.07
N CYS A 319 30.35 -26.43 5.91
CA CYS A 319 30.42 -27.42 6.98
C CYS A 319 31.59 -28.36 6.73
N CYS A 320 32.61 -28.33 7.60
CA CYS A 320 33.74 -29.24 7.53
C CYS A 320 33.44 -30.53 8.28
N LEU A 321 33.37 -31.64 7.54
CA LEU A 321 33.16 -32.97 8.10
C LEU A 321 34.49 -33.57 8.60
N GLU A 322 34.41 -34.60 9.45
CA GLU A 322 35.60 -35.24 10.06
C GLU A 322 36.55 -35.88 9.04
N ASP A 323 36.04 -36.27 7.86
CA ASP A 323 36.81 -36.87 6.77
C ASP A 323 37.48 -35.82 5.86
N GLY A 324 37.39 -34.53 6.21
CA GLY A 324 37.96 -33.43 5.44
C GLY A 324 37.09 -32.95 4.27
N PHE A 325 35.91 -33.54 4.05
CA PHE A 325 34.96 -33.03 3.04
C PHE A 325 34.24 -31.78 3.55
N CYS A 326 34.00 -30.85 2.62
CA CYS A 326 33.18 -29.68 2.85
C CYS A 326 31.83 -29.81 2.16
N VAL A 327 30.73 -29.53 2.86
CA VAL A 327 29.38 -29.42 2.30
C VAL A 327 28.74 -28.08 2.69
N ASP A 328 28.01 -27.44 1.78
CA ASP A 328 27.21 -26.26 2.13
C ASP A 328 25.92 -26.72 2.82
N ALA A 329 25.75 -26.36 4.09
CA ALA A 329 24.64 -26.80 4.94
C ALA A 329 24.22 -25.69 5.91
N THR A 330 23.02 -25.77 6.49
CA THR A 330 22.69 -24.91 7.65
C THR A 330 23.49 -25.37 8.87
N GLN A 331 23.67 -24.51 9.87
CA GLN A 331 24.36 -24.89 11.11
C GLN A 331 23.76 -26.16 11.74
N GLN A 332 22.44 -26.23 11.85
CA GLN A 332 21.76 -27.40 12.41
C GLN A 332 22.04 -28.68 11.61
N ALA A 333 22.05 -28.60 10.28
CA ALA A 333 22.37 -29.74 9.43
C ALA A 333 23.85 -30.15 9.57
N CYS A 334 24.75 -29.18 9.75
CA CYS A 334 26.17 -29.44 10.01
C CYS A 334 26.40 -30.15 11.35
N ASP A 335 25.76 -29.68 12.41
CA ASP A 335 25.85 -30.29 13.74
C ASP A 335 25.30 -31.72 13.74
N MET A 336 24.19 -31.97 13.03
CA MET A 336 23.64 -33.33 12.85
C MET A 336 24.57 -34.25 12.05
N ALA A 337 25.38 -33.70 11.16
CA ALA A 337 26.40 -34.43 10.41
C ALA A 337 27.70 -34.64 11.21
N GLY A 338 27.80 -34.11 12.43
CA GLY A 338 29.02 -34.14 13.24
C GLY A 338 30.13 -33.24 12.71
N GLY A 339 29.79 -32.28 11.83
CA GLY A 339 30.75 -31.37 11.22
C GLY A 339 30.99 -30.10 12.04
N LEU A 340 32.02 -29.34 11.66
CA LEU A 340 32.34 -28.03 12.19
C LEU A 340 31.83 -26.94 11.23
N PHE A 341 30.79 -26.22 11.65
CA PHE A 341 30.23 -25.12 10.88
C PHE A 341 31.17 -23.91 10.87
N GLN A 342 31.42 -23.37 9.68
CA GLN A 342 32.40 -22.31 9.47
C GLN A 342 31.80 -20.89 9.51
N GLY A 343 30.48 -20.81 9.74
CA GLY A 343 29.72 -19.58 9.85
C GLY A 343 28.80 -19.34 8.65
N ASP A 344 27.77 -18.53 8.87
CA ASP A 344 26.79 -18.20 7.84
C ASP A 344 27.44 -17.53 6.63
N PHE A 345 26.91 -17.84 5.44
CA PHE A 345 27.36 -17.29 4.15
C PHE A 345 28.81 -17.64 3.78
N THR A 346 29.46 -18.58 4.49
CA THR A 346 30.71 -19.19 4.02
C THR A 346 30.42 -20.24 2.95
N ALA A 347 31.33 -20.44 2.00
CA ALA A 347 31.14 -21.37 0.90
C ALA A 347 32.27 -22.40 0.83
N CYS A 348 31.94 -23.66 0.60
CA CYS A 348 32.93 -24.73 0.51
C CYS A 348 33.96 -24.56 -0.62
N MET A 349 33.67 -23.75 -1.63
CA MET A 349 34.62 -23.43 -2.70
C MET A 349 35.84 -22.61 -2.25
N ILE A 350 35.78 -21.97 -1.07
CA ILE A 350 36.88 -21.14 -0.53
C ILE A 350 37.39 -21.59 0.84
N ILE A 351 36.71 -22.53 1.49
CA ILE A 351 37.13 -23.05 2.79
C ILE A 351 37.95 -24.31 2.60
N GLU A 352 39.18 -24.29 3.14
CA GLU A 352 40.02 -25.48 3.27
C GLU A 352 39.70 -26.18 4.60
N CYS A 353 39.00 -27.31 4.53
CA CYS A 353 38.71 -28.09 5.72
C CYS A 353 39.96 -28.84 6.20
N PRO A 354 40.18 -28.91 7.53
CA PRO A 354 41.27 -29.70 8.10
C PRO A 354 41.22 -31.14 7.58
N GLN A 355 42.31 -31.58 6.97
CA GLN A 355 42.43 -32.96 6.52
C GLN A 355 42.66 -33.88 7.73
N PRO A 356 42.12 -35.11 7.71
CA PRO A 356 42.35 -36.06 8.80
C PRO A 356 43.84 -36.32 8.96
N ILE A 357 44.30 -36.30 10.21
CA ILE A 357 45.66 -36.71 10.58
C ILE A 357 45.64 -38.15 11.06
N GLY A 358 46.72 -38.85 10.78
CA GLY A 358 46.91 -40.23 11.19
C GLY A 358 48.38 -40.60 11.27
N ALA A 359 48.64 -41.87 11.55
CA ALA A 359 50.01 -42.33 11.75
C ALA A 359 50.79 -42.39 10.43
N CYS A 360 51.83 -41.57 10.31
CA CYS A 360 52.78 -41.57 9.21
C CYS A 360 54.11 -42.19 9.65
N CYS A 361 54.49 -43.34 9.09
CA CYS A 361 55.78 -43.98 9.40
C CYS A 361 56.82 -43.66 8.31
N LEU A 362 57.86 -42.94 8.72
CA LEU A 362 58.93 -42.47 7.84
C LEU A 362 59.98 -43.55 7.57
N PRO A 363 60.78 -43.45 6.48
CA PRO A 363 61.85 -44.41 6.17
C PRO A 363 62.93 -44.53 7.26
N THR A 364 63.02 -43.56 8.16
CA THR A 364 63.93 -43.56 9.31
C THR A 364 63.47 -44.49 10.44
N GLY A 365 62.23 -44.99 10.38
CA GLY A 365 61.59 -45.80 11.43
C GLY A 365 60.87 -44.97 12.51
N LEU A 366 60.84 -43.64 12.39
CA LEU A 366 60.03 -42.76 13.24
C LEU A 366 58.60 -42.69 12.69
N CYS A 367 57.59 -42.79 13.56
CA CYS A 367 56.21 -42.51 13.20
C CYS A 367 55.74 -41.18 13.85
N VAL A 368 55.08 -40.34 13.07
CA VAL A 368 54.56 -39.02 13.44
C VAL A 368 53.11 -38.88 13.01
N GLU A 369 52.37 -37.95 13.60
CA GLU A 369 51.03 -37.56 13.12
C GLU A 369 51.20 -36.62 11.92
N ALA A 370 50.61 -36.97 10.78
CA ALA A 370 50.59 -36.12 9.58
C ALA A 370 49.31 -36.36 8.77
N THR A 371 48.99 -35.47 7.84
CA THR A 371 47.98 -35.75 6.80
C THR A 371 48.53 -36.81 5.84
N GLU A 372 47.65 -37.49 5.09
CA GLU A 372 48.08 -38.48 4.08
C GLU A 372 49.02 -37.83 3.05
N ASP A 373 48.66 -36.66 2.52
CA ASP A 373 49.48 -35.93 1.55
C ASP A 373 50.85 -35.52 2.12
N ASP A 374 50.90 -34.96 3.34
CA ASP A 374 52.17 -34.60 3.98
C ASP A 374 53.05 -35.82 4.25
N CYS A 375 52.43 -36.97 4.57
CA CYS A 375 53.14 -38.22 4.77
C CYS A 375 53.80 -38.70 3.47
N LEU A 376 53.06 -38.65 2.36
CA LEU A 376 53.57 -39.01 1.03
C LEU A 376 54.67 -38.07 0.57
N VAL A 377 54.54 -36.76 0.81
CA VAL A 377 55.58 -35.75 0.50
C VAL A 377 56.88 -36.03 1.26
N GLN A 378 56.80 -36.53 2.50
CA GLN A 378 57.96 -36.91 3.30
C GLN A 378 58.54 -38.29 2.94
N GLY A 379 57.94 -39.00 1.97
CA GLY A 379 58.33 -40.35 1.59
C GLY A 379 57.99 -41.40 2.65
N GLY A 380 57.04 -41.11 3.55
CA GLY A 380 56.52 -42.03 4.55
C GLY A 380 55.39 -42.91 4.00
N VAL A 381 54.94 -43.85 4.85
CA VAL A 381 53.76 -44.69 4.60
C VAL A 381 52.68 -44.33 5.61
N TYR A 382 51.54 -43.83 5.12
CA TYR A 382 50.36 -43.52 5.93
C TYR A 382 49.64 -44.80 6.36
N GLN A 383 49.24 -44.89 7.63
CA GLN A 383 48.64 -46.10 8.22
C GLN A 383 47.20 -45.89 8.73
N GLY A 384 46.62 -44.70 8.52
CA GLY A 384 45.33 -44.33 9.09
C GLY A 384 45.45 -43.62 10.43
#